data_AF-A0A7L3L110-F1
#
_entry.id   AF-A0A7L3L110-F1
#
_cell.length_a   1.000
_cell.length_b   1.000
_cell.length_c   1.000
_cell.angle_alpha   90.00
_cell.angle_beta   90.00
_cell.angle_gamma   90.00
#
_symmetry.space_group_name_H-M   'P 1'
#
loop_
_entity.id
_entity.type
_entity.pdbx_description
1 polymer ?
#
loop_
_entity_poly.entity_id
_entity_poly.type
_entity_poly.pdbx_seq_one_letter_code
_entity_poly.pdbx_strand_id
1 'polypeptide(L)'
;PEVSTMSGLLWRLCNFLMSAFFGLAAAVQVSAGPFMFYLQVAYLVPAALTLLVSIKPSVTANGVWRIFCDLHSAGCITGIIALSCSLFTYTQGNLLQEEEGRELFGLVIITIWMSLCRSSAKIPLGGVFLIAAIVIALFPFISWLYIYLNKEMRESWPVHCKTVI
;
A
#
# COMPACT_ATOMS: atom_id res chain seq x y z
N PRO A 1 10.90 7.48 29.16
CA PRO A 1 12.02 7.52 28.18
C PRO A 1 12.10 6.27 27.28
N GLU A 2 11.94 5.05 27.82
CA GLU A 2 11.97 3.81 26.99
C GLU A 2 10.78 3.66 26.05
N VAL A 3 9.57 4.03 26.50
CA VAL A 3 8.33 3.91 25.71
C VAL A 3 8.38 4.76 24.43
N SER A 4 8.97 5.96 24.48
CA SER A 4 9.13 6.82 23.29
C SER A 4 10.11 6.25 22.27
N THR A 5 11.13 5.53 22.72
CA THR A 5 12.15 4.91 21.85
C THR A 5 11.60 3.66 21.16
N MET A 6 10.87 2.82 21.90
CA MET A 6 10.22 1.61 21.38
C MET A 6 9.15 1.95 20.34
N SER A 7 8.28 2.92 20.64
CA SER A 7 7.27 3.44 19.71
C SER A 7 7.88 3.98 18.41
N GLY A 8 8.97 4.73 18.51
CA GLY A 8 9.71 5.23 17.35
C GLY A 8 10.33 4.11 16.52
N LEU A 9 10.89 3.08 17.16
CA LEU A 9 11.44 1.92 16.48
C LEU A 9 10.35 1.11 15.74
N LEU A 10 9.24 0.81 16.41
CA LEU A 10 8.10 0.09 15.82
C LEU A 10 7.53 0.83 14.62
N TRP A 11 7.38 2.16 14.72
CA TRP A 11 6.96 2.98 13.59
C TRP A 11 7.92 2.86 12.40
N ARG A 12 9.23 2.94 12.63
CA ARG A 12 10.24 2.79 11.58
C ARG A 12 10.21 1.40 10.95
N LEU A 13 10.05 0.35 11.75
CA LEU A 13 9.90 -1.02 11.28
C LEU A 13 8.64 -1.19 10.43
N CYS A 14 7.50 -0.64 10.84
CA CYS A 14 6.27 -0.67 10.05
C CYS A 14 6.46 0.03 8.70
N ASN A 15 7.13 1.19 8.68
CA ASN A 15 7.45 1.89 7.43
C ASN A 15 8.42 1.09 6.55
N PHE A 16 9.41 0.42 7.13
CA PHE A 16 10.31 -0.44 6.38
C PHE A 16 9.55 -1.62 5.74
N LEU A 17 8.71 -2.31 6.51
CA LEU A 17 7.88 -3.41 6.03
C LEU A 17 6.93 -2.95 4.91
N MET A 18 6.26 -1.82 5.09
CA MET A 18 5.34 -1.28 4.08
C MET A 18 6.06 -0.79 2.83
N SER A 19 7.25 -0.21 2.98
CA SER A 19 8.11 0.12 1.84
C SER A 19 8.49 -1.12 1.03
N ALA A 20 8.87 -2.21 1.71
CA ALA A 20 9.19 -3.47 1.05
C ALA A 20 7.95 -4.07 0.34
N PHE A 21 6.78 -4.03 0.98
CA PHE A 21 5.53 -4.47 0.37
C PHE A 21 5.21 -3.67 -0.90
N PHE A 22 5.25 -2.34 -0.84
CA PHE A 22 4.99 -1.50 -2.01
C PHE A 22 6.03 -1.70 -3.12
N GLY A 23 7.31 -1.84 -2.79
CA GLY A 23 8.35 -2.12 -3.77
C GLY A 23 8.14 -3.45 -4.48
N LEU A 24 7.72 -4.48 -3.73
CA LEU A 24 7.40 -5.79 -4.28
C LEU A 24 6.13 -5.77 -5.14
N ALA A 25 5.09 -5.06 -4.69
CA ALA A 25 3.88 -4.80 -5.46
C ALA A 25 4.19 -4.10 -6.79
N ALA A 26 5.12 -3.13 -6.79
CA ALA A 26 5.59 -2.50 -8.02
C ALA A 26 6.38 -3.46 -8.93
N ALA A 27 7.16 -4.38 -8.34
CA ALA A 27 7.96 -5.35 -9.10
C ALA A 27 7.10 -6.41 -9.79
N VAL A 28 6.00 -6.83 -9.16
CA VAL A 28 5.05 -7.79 -9.78
C VAL A 28 4.17 -7.14 -10.86
N GLN A 29 4.14 -5.82 -10.91
CA GLN A 29 3.43 -5.02 -11.93
C GLN A 29 4.32 -4.69 -13.14
N VAL A 30 5.49 -5.33 -13.24
CA VAL A 30 6.40 -5.15 -14.36
C VAL A 30 5.83 -5.83 -15.61
N SER A 31 5.12 -5.03 -16.42
CA SER A 31 4.82 -5.19 -17.86
C SER A 31 3.49 -5.85 -18.24
N ALA A 32 2.61 -5.05 -18.88
CA ALA A 32 2.23 -5.13 -20.31
C ALA A 32 1.04 -4.18 -20.62
N GLY A 33 1.21 -2.87 -20.43
CA GLY A 33 0.19 -1.88 -20.82
C GLY A 33 0.31 -0.53 -20.09
N PRO A 34 -0.31 0.53 -20.62
CA PRO A 34 -0.25 1.88 -20.05
C PRO A 34 -0.86 1.95 -18.63
N PHE A 35 -1.87 1.13 -18.35
CA PHE A 35 -2.50 1.06 -17.02
C PHE A 35 -1.62 0.34 -15.98
N MET A 36 -0.93 -0.74 -16.37
CA MET A 36 0.08 -1.41 -15.54
C MET A 36 1.24 -0.49 -15.17
N PHE A 37 1.69 0.36 -16.11
CA PHE A 37 2.71 1.37 -15.84
C PHE A 37 2.25 2.42 -14.81
N TYR A 38 1.00 2.88 -14.91
CA TYR A 38 0.42 3.77 -13.91
C TYR A 38 0.45 3.13 -12.51
N LEU A 39 0.03 1.87 -12.41
CA LEU A 39 0.06 1.15 -11.14
C LEU A 39 1.49 0.96 -10.64
N GLN A 40 2.45 0.58 -11.49
CA GLN A 40 3.85 0.47 -11.09
C GLN A 40 4.36 1.76 -10.43
N VAL A 41 4.06 2.93 -11.01
CA VAL A 41 4.39 4.23 -10.42
C VAL A 41 3.59 4.49 -9.13
N ALA A 42 2.31 4.08 -9.12
CA ALA A 42 1.43 4.15 -7.96
C ALA A 42 1.99 3.39 -6.74
N TYR A 43 2.72 2.28 -6.93
CA TYR A 43 3.36 1.55 -5.82
C TYR A 43 4.82 1.95 -5.58
N LEU A 44 5.58 2.33 -6.61
CA LEU A 44 7.00 2.67 -6.46
C LEU A 44 7.23 3.98 -5.72
N VAL A 45 6.43 5.01 -6.01
CA VAL A 45 6.52 6.30 -5.32
C VAL A 45 6.29 6.18 -3.81
N PRO A 46 5.22 5.53 -3.31
CA PRO A 46 5.01 5.35 -1.88
C PRO A 46 6.04 4.39 -1.28
N ALA A 47 6.58 3.42 -2.02
CA ALA A 47 7.70 2.60 -1.56
C ALA A 47 8.90 3.48 -1.18
N ALA A 48 9.29 4.40 -2.06
CA ALA A 48 10.40 5.33 -1.83
C ALA A 48 10.09 6.33 -0.71
N LEU A 49 8.90 6.95 -0.72
CA LEU A 49 8.51 7.92 0.31
C LEU A 49 8.46 7.27 1.69
N THR A 50 7.94 6.05 1.80
CA THR A 50 7.86 5.29 3.05
C THR A 50 9.24 4.82 3.51
N LEU A 51 10.14 4.47 2.59
CA LEU A 51 11.55 4.16 2.92
C LEU A 51 12.26 5.36 3.56
N LEU A 52 12.02 6.56 3.03
CA LEU A 52 12.57 7.78 3.62
C LEU A 52 12.07 7.99 5.06
N VAL A 53 10.80 7.66 5.34
CA VAL A 53 10.23 7.74 6.69
C VAL A 53 10.87 6.69 7.63
N SER A 54 11.16 5.48 7.15
CA SER A 54 11.83 4.45 7.96
C SER A 54 13.27 4.82 8.31
N ILE A 55 13.99 5.47 7.41
CA ILE A 55 15.36 5.95 7.63
C ILE A 55 15.35 7.18 8.54
N LYS A 56 14.58 8.21 8.17
CA LYS A 56 14.53 9.51 8.85
C LYS A 56 13.09 10.01 8.98
N PRO A 57 12.39 9.68 10.09
CA PRO A 57 10.98 10.05 10.29
C PRO A 57 10.69 11.55 10.20
N SER A 58 11.67 12.42 10.46
CA SER A 58 11.50 13.87 10.35
C SER A 58 11.30 14.38 8.92
N VAL A 59 11.46 13.54 7.90
CA VAL A 59 11.16 13.89 6.51
C VAL A 59 9.68 14.26 6.30
N THR A 60 8.77 13.74 7.11
CA THR A 60 7.32 14.01 7.02
C THR A 60 6.95 15.46 7.41
N ALA A 61 7.89 16.18 8.04
CA ALA A 61 7.77 17.61 8.30
C ALA A 61 8.19 18.48 7.10
N ASN A 62 8.88 17.92 6.10
CA ASN A 62 9.34 18.64 4.92
C ASN A 62 8.17 18.93 3.95
N GLY A 63 8.04 20.18 3.50
CA GLY A 63 7.02 20.59 2.53
C GLY A 63 7.10 19.84 1.19
N VAL A 64 8.31 19.54 0.69
CA VAL A 64 8.49 18.80 -0.57
C VAL A 64 7.93 17.39 -0.44
N TRP A 65 8.29 16.66 0.64
CA TRP A 65 7.76 15.32 0.89
C TRP A 65 6.23 15.33 0.98
N ARG A 66 5.65 16.35 1.64
CA ARG A 66 4.20 16.51 1.76
C ARG A 66 3.52 16.76 0.43
N ILE A 67 4.09 17.59 -0.45
CA ILE A 67 3.55 17.83 -1.79
C ILE A 67 3.55 16.54 -2.61
N PHE A 68 4.67 15.80 -2.60
CA PHE A 68 4.73 14.50 -3.28
C PHE A 68 3.70 13.51 -2.72
N CYS A 69 3.57 13.43 -1.39
CA CYS A 69 2.57 12.61 -0.72
C CYS A 69 1.13 13.00 -1.12
N ASP A 70 0.81 14.29 -1.12
CA ASP A 70 -0.53 14.82 -1.40
C ASP A 70 -0.92 14.63 -2.88
N LEU A 71 -0.02 14.97 -3.81
CA LEU A 71 -0.24 14.76 -5.25
C LEU A 71 -0.41 13.28 -5.57
N HIS A 72 0.43 12.43 -4.98
CA HIS A 72 0.34 10.99 -5.19
C HIS A 72 -0.96 10.41 -4.62
N SER A 73 -1.37 10.83 -3.42
CA SER A 73 -2.62 10.40 -2.81
C SER A 73 -3.84 10.84 -3.64
N ALA A 74 -3.82 12.06 -4.19
CA ALA A 74 -4.86 12.54 -5.11
C ALA A 74 -4.93 11.70 -6.40
N GLY A 75 -3.77 11.31 -6.93
CA GLY A 75 -3.67 10.36 -8.04
C GLY A 75 -4.32 9.02 -7.68
N CYS A 76 -3.94 8.42 -6.56
CA CYS A 76 -4.50 7.15 -6.09
C CYS A 76 -6.02 7.22 -5.86
N ILE A 77 -6.53 8.31 -5.29
CA ILE A 77 -7.97 8.51 -5.11
C ILE A 77 -8.71 8.56 -6.46
N THR A 78 -8.12 9.22 -7.46
CA THR A 78 -8.67 9.22 -8.82
C THR A 78 -8.72 7.80 -9.39
N GLY A 79 -7.65 7.02 -9.20
CA GLY A 79 -7.58 5.61 -9.59
C GLY A 79 -8.63 4.75 -8.87
N ILE A 80 -8.81 4.95 -7.56
CA ILE A 80 -9.84 4.27 -6.75
C ILE A 80 -11.23 4.55 -7.31
N ILE A 81 -11.55 5.81 -7.63
CA ILE A 81 -12.86 6.18 -8.19
C ILE A 81 -13.06 5.52 -9.55
N ALA A 82 -12.07 5.61 -10.45
CA ALA A 82 -12.15 5.02 -11.79
C ALA A 82 -12.34 3.49 -11.74
N LEU A 83 -11.56 2.79 -10.91
CA LEU A 83 -11.68 1.36 -10.70
C LEU A 83 -13.01 1.00 -10.04
N SER A 84 -13.46 1.74 -9.03
CA SER A 84 -14.75 1.49 -8.37
C SER A 84 -15.93 1.63 -9.33
N CYS A 85 -15.90 2.64 -10.21
CA CYS A 85 -16.91 2.81 -11.25
C CYS A 85 -16.91 1.62 -12.23
N SER A 86 -15.72 1.20 -12.68
CA SER A 86 -15.56 0.07 -13.60
C SER A 86 -16.07 -1.22 -12.96
N LEU A 87 -15.67 -1.47 -11.72
CA LEU A 87 -16.07 -2.63 -10.93
C LEU A 87 -17.59 -2.67 -10.72
N PHE A 88 -18.21 -1.53 -10.41
CA PHE A 88 -19.67 -1.42 -10.26
C PHE A 88 -20.42 -1.74 -11.57
N THR A 89 -19.83 -1.42 -12.71
CA THR A 89 -20.43 -1.69 -14.02
C THR A 89 -20.21 -3.12 -14.53
N TYR A 90 -19.10 -3.77 -14.17
CA TYR A 90 -18.69 -5.05 -14.77
C TYR A 90 -18.75 -6.28 -13.83
N THR A 91 -18.82 -6.09 -12.51
CA THR A 91 -18.60 -7.20 -11.57
C THR A 91 -19.91 -7.76 -11.00
N GLN A 92 -20.14 -9.07 -11.16
CA GLN A 92 -21.20 -9.83 -10.48
C GLN A 92 -20.66 -10.82 -9.41
N GLY A 93 -19.35 -10.80 -9.10
CA GLY A 93 -18.66 -11.82 -8.28
C GLY A 93 -17.77 -11.29 -7.15
N ASN A 94 -16.90 -12.16 -6.61
CA ASN A 94 -16.02 -11.88 -5.48
C ASN A 94 -14.90 -10.88 -5.82
N LEU A 95 -14.85 -9.75 -5.10
CA LEU A 95 -13.90 -8.65 -5.30
C LEU A 95 -12.41 -9.06 -5.33
N LEU A 96 -12.03 -10.12 -4.61
CA LEU A 96 -10.64 -10.57 -4.49
C LEU A 96 -10.16 -11.46 -5.66
N GLN A 97 -11.10 -12.08 -6.39
CA GLN A 97 -10.76 -12.92 -7.55
C GLN A 97 -10.48 -12.08 -8.79
N GLU A 98 -11.16 -10.95 -8.94
CA GLU A 98 -10.93 -10.01 -10.02
C GLU A 98 -9.63 -9.22 -9.83
N GLU A 99 -8.92 -8.99 -10.92
CA GLU A 99 -7.68 -8.19 -10.94
C GLU A 99 -7.94 -6.75 -10.50
N GLU A 100 -9.00 -6.14 -11.02
CA GLU A 100 -9.40 -4.76 -10.71
C GLU A 100 -9.68 -4.55 -9.20
N GLY A 101 -10.26 -5.55 -8.53
CA GLY A 101 -10.54 -5.46 -7.10
C GLY A 101 -9.29 -5.55 -6.23
N ARG A 102 -8.27 -6.31 -6.66
CA ARG A 102 -6.95 -6.35 -5.99
C ARG A 102 -6.20 -5.03 -6.17
N GLU A 103 -6.26 -4.44 -7.37
CA GLU A 103 -5.64 -3.14 -7.65
C GLU A 103 -6.30 -2.02 -6.85
N LEU A 104 -7.64 -2.00 -6.81
CA LEU A 104 -8.42 -1.07 -5.99
C LEU A 104 -8.01 -1.15 -4.53
N PHE A 105 -7.93 -2.36 -3.98
CA PHE A 105 -7.58 -2.57 -2.57
C PHE A 105 -6.16 -2.08 -2.24
N GLY A 106 -5.20 -2.30 -3.12
CA GLY A 106 -3.84 -1.80 -2.88
C GLY A 106 -3.72 -0.29 -3.01
N LEU A 107 -4.47 0.38 -3.91
CA LEU A 107 -4.55 1.85 -3.92
C LEU A 107 -5.18 2.43 -2.64
N VAL A 108 -6.18 1.74 -2.07
CA VAL A 108 -6.76 2.10 -0.77
C VAL A 108 -5.72 1.99 0.34
N ILE A 109 -4.95 0.91 0.40
CA ILE A 109 -3.86 0.75 1.37
C ILE A 109 -2.83 1.88 1.23
N ILE A 110 -2.39 2.19 0.01
CA ILE A 110 -1.44 3.30 -0.24
C ILE A 110 -1.98 4.61 0.32
N THR A 111 -3.24 4.95 0.01
CA THR A 111 -3.86 6.21 0.41
C THR A 111 -3.96 6.33 1.93
N ILE A 112 -4.36 5.25 2.61
CA ILE A 112 -4.41 5.19 4.08
C ILE A 112 -3.01 5.32 4.66
N TRP A 113 -2.03 4.58 4.13
CA TRP A 113 -0.66 4.57 4.65
C TRP A 113 0.03 5.93 4.51
N MET A 114 -0.09 6.56 3.34
CA MET A 114 0.46 7.90 3.08
C MET A 114 -0.18 8.95 4.01
N SER A 115 -1.48 8.84 4.28
CA SER A 115 -2.19 9.69 5.24
C SER A 115 -1.68 9.51 6.67
N LEU A 116 -1.38 8.28 7.09
CA LEU A 116 -0.76 7.98 8.39
C LEU A 116 0.64 8.57 8.48
N CYS A 117 1.49 8.38 7.46
CA CYS A 117 2.84 8.95 7.40
C CYS A 117 2.81 10.49 7.46
N ARG A 118 1.87 11.14 6.76
CA ARG A 118 1.69 12.59 6.82
C ARG A 118 1.25 13.06 8.21
N SER A 119 0.37 12.31 8.85
CA SER A 119 -0.19 12.63 10.17
C SER A 119 0.81 12.39 11.31
N SER A 120 1.79 11.51 11.12
CA SER A 120 2.82 11.21 12.12
C SER A 120 3.72 12.40 12.48
N ALA A 121 3.73 13.45 11.64
CA ALA A 121 4.44 14.70 11.94
C ALA A 121 3.72 15.57 12.99
N LYS A 122 2.41 15.38 13.18
CA LYS A 122 1.55 16.22 14.02
C LYS A 122 0.98 15.48 15.21
N ILE A 123 0.73 14.17 15.05
CA ILE A 123 0.11 13.34 16.08
C ILE A 123 1.24 12.63 16.85
N PRO A 124 1.30 12.75 18.19
CA PRO A 124 2.22 11.93 18.97
C PRO A 124 1.94 10.45 18.69
N LEU A 125 2.99 9.64 18.50
CA LEU A 125 2.91 8.19 18.23
C LEU A 125 2.31 7.45 19.44
N GLY A 126 1.01 7.65 19.67
CA GLY A 126 0.24 7.02 20.72
C GLY A 126 -0.07 5.57 20.39
N GLY A 127 -0.48 4.81 21.41
CA GLY A 127 -0.73 3.37 21.29
C GLY A 127 -1.72 3.02 20.18
N VAL A 128 -2.84 3.74 20.06
CA VAL A 128 -3.87 3.47 19.04
C VAL A 128 -3.34 3.69 17.63
N PHE A 129 -2.56 4.75 17.39
CA PHE A 129 -1.94 5.02 16.10
C PHE A 129 -0.97 3.90 15.69
N LEU A 130 -0.15 3.45 16.64
CA LEU A 130 0.80 2.36 16.40
C LEU A 130 0.11 1.01 16.18
N ILE A 131 -0.94 0.70 16.95
CA ILE A 131 -1.72 -0.53 16.76
C ILE A 131 -2.35 -0.53 15.37
N ALA A 132 -2.98 0.57 14.97
CA ALA A 132 -3.54 0.70 13.63
C ALA A 132 -2.46 0.53 12.55
N ALA A 133 -1.31 1.16 12.72
CA ALA A 133 -0.19 1.03 11.79
C ALA A 133 0.34 -0.42 11.69
N ILE A 134 0.47 -1.13 12.81
CA ILE A 134 0.89 -2.53 12.83
C ILE A 134 -0.13 -3.42 12.12
N VAL A 135 -1.42 -3.26 12.42
CA VAL A 135 -2.50 -4.04 11.78
C VAL A 135 -2.48 -3.83 10.26
N ILE A 136 -2.43 -2.57 9.81
CA ILE A 136 -2.39 -2.23 8.38
C ILE A 136 -1.11 -2.75 7.73
N ALA A 137 0.03 -2.69 8.42
CA ALA A 137 1.31 -3.18 7.90
C ALA A 137 1.36 -4.70 7.76
N LEU A 138 0.72 -5.45 8.66
CA LEU A 138 0.70 -6.92 8.62
C LEU A 138 -0.37 -7.47 7.67
N PHE A 139 -1.49 -6.76 7.50
CA PHE A 139 -2.60 -7.17 6.64
C PHE A 139 -2.17 -7.67 5.25
N PRO A 140 -1.35 -6.94 4.46
CA PRO A 140 -0.97 -7.38 3.12
C PRO A 140 -0.16 -8.68 3.13
N PHE A 141 0.73 -8.87 4.11
CA PHE A 141 1.55 -10.08 4.21
C PHE A 141 0.71 -11.29 4.62
N ILE A 142 -0.22 -11.12 5.56
CA ILE A 142 -1.15 -12.18 5.97
C ILE A 142 -2.04 -12.57 4.79
N SER A 143 -2.57 -11.57 4.07
CA SER A 143 -3.39 -11.80 2.88
C SER A 143 -2.61 -12.53 1.79
N TRP A 144 -1.35 -12.16 1.57
CA TRP A 144 -0.50 -12.81 0.58
C TRP A 144 -0.18 -14.26 0.96
N LEU A 145 0.14 -14.52 2.23
CA LEU A 145 0.34 -15.87 2.75
C LEU A 145 -0.93 -16.73 2.60
N TYR A 146 -2.10 -16.16 2.90
CA TYR A 146 -3.38 -16.83 2.72
C TYR A 146 -3.62 -17.22 1.25
N ILE A 147 -3.39 -16.31 0.30
CA ILE A 147 -3.48 -16.58 -1.14
C ILE A 147 -2.49 -17.66 -1.57
N TYR A 148 -1.26 -17.62 -1.06
CA TYR A 148 -0.23 -18.61 -1.37
C TYR A 148 -0.62 -20.03 -0.90
N LEU A 149 -1.23 -20.15 0.28
CA LEU A 149 -1.68 -21.42 0.84
C LEU A 149 -2.97 -21.94 0.15
N ASN A 150 -3.85 -21.05 -0.28
CA ASN A 150 -5.13 -21.41 -0.87
C ASN A 150 -5.01 -21.67 -2.39
N LYS A 151 -4.73 -22.94 -2.73
CA LYS A 151 -4.54 -23.39 -4.12
C LYS A 151 -5.76 -23.16 -5.01
N GLU A 152 -6.96 -23.40 -4.49
CA GLU A 152 -8.22 -23.22 -5.23
C GLU A 152 -8.40 -21.77 -5.67
N MET A 153 -8.09 -20.80 -4.80
CA MET A 153 -8.12 -19.39 -5.18
C MET A 153 -7.13 -19.08 -6.30
N ARG A 154 -5.90 -19.57 -6.25
CA ARG A 154 -4.89 -19.34 -7.31
C ARG A 154 -5.28 -19.99 -8.63
N GLU A 155 -5.88 -21.17 -8.60
CA GLU A 155 -6.35 -21.88 -9.79
C GLU A 155 -7.49 -21.13 -10.49
N SER A 156 -8.32 -20.40 -9.74
CA SER A 156 -9.40 -19.57 -10.27
C SER A 156 -8.94 -18.27 -10.92
N TRP A 157 -7.66 -17.88 -10.78
CA TRP A 157 -7.17 -16.61 -11.34
C TRP A 157 -6.97 -16.65 -12.86
N PRO A 158 -7.05 -15.50 -13.54
CA PRO A 158 -6.67 -15.37 -14.95
C PRO A 158 -5.25 -15.86 -15.20
N VAL A 159 -4.99 -16.39 -16.40
CA VAL A 159 -3.70 -17.03 -16.74
C VAL A 159 -2.52 -16.06 -16.56
N HIS A 160 -2.69 -14.78 -16.88
CA HIS A 160 -1.67 -13.75 -16.70
C HIS A 160 -1.35 -13.43 -15.24
N CYS A 161 -2.27 -13.71 -14.31
CA CYS A 161 -2.05 -13.54 -12.86
C CYS A 161 -1.35 -14.76 -12.22
N LYS A 162 -1.32 -15.93 -12.87
CA LYS A 162 -0.71 -17.15 -12.31
C LYS A 162 0.81 -17.16 -12.37
N THR A 163 1.39 -16.46 -13.34
CA THR A 163 2.84 -16.37 -13.57
C THR A 163 3.61 -15.54 -12.54
N VAL A 164 2.90 -14.94 -11.58
CA VAL A 164 3.41 -13.89 -10.69
C VAL A 164 3.65 -14.41 -9.26
N ILE A 165 3.22 -15.64 -8.95
CA ILE A 165 3.37 -16.31 -7.63
C ILE A 165 4.52 -17.31 -7.66
#